data_AF-A0A0J9X2L3-F1
#
_entry.id   AF-A0A0J9X2L3-F1
#
_cell.length_a   1.000
_cell.length_b   1.000
_cell.length_c   1.000
_cell.angle_alpha   90.00
_cell.angle_beta   90.00
_cell.angle_gamma   90.00
#
_symmetry.space_group_name_H-M   'P 1'
#
loop_
_entity.id
_entity.type
_entity.pdbx_description
1 polymer ?
#
loop_
_entity_poly.entity_id
_entity_poly.type
_entity_poly.pdbx_seq_one_letter_code
_entity_poly.pdbx_strand_id
1 'polypeptide(L)'
;MPSSSTIITSAVAVSAISYLVYFDYKRRNDPEFRRSLRKTERNFNKQRESAATAELAERKTKIQLALKNSLINDPLPVSAAEREQFFVAEISRADELINISTATGSEDGYIQAALAFYRALSVYPNPIDLLSIYDKSIKQPVLDIFRTMVLLEPPEAIKSSFESSALAGGLGGGAAAAAAAAVEANDFSVE
;
A
#
# COMPACT_ATOMS: atom_id res chain seq x y z
N MET A 1 -6.63 52.33 -31.55
CA MET A 1 -5.48 51.41 -31.66
C MET A 1 -5.84 50.15 -30.89
N PRO A 2 -5.80 48.95 -31.49
CA PRO A 2 -6.02 47.73 -30.73
C PRO A 2 -4.98 47.64 -29.62
N SER A 3 -5.40 47.35 -28.39
CA SER A 3 -4.50 47.16 -27.25
C SER A 3 -3.54 46.00 -27.54
N SER A 4 -2.30 46.09 -27.05
CA SER A 4 -1.27 45.07 -27.26
C SER A 4 -1.74 43.66 -26.87
N SER A 5 -2.57 43.53 -25.83
CA SER A 5 -3.20 42.26 -25.44
C SER A 5 -4.10 41.67 -26.52
N THR A 6 -4.86 42.49 -27.25
CA THR A 6 -5.72 42.03 -28.35
C THR A 6 -4.90 41.50 -29.53
N ILE A 7 -3.76 42.15 -29.81
CA ILE A 7 -2.83 41.72 -30.86
C ILE A 7 -2.20 40.38 -30.49
N ILE A 8 -1.76 40.21 -29.24
CA ILE A 8 -1.15 38.95 -28.77
C ILE A 8 -2.17 37.81 -28.79
N THR A 9 -3.38 38.03 -28.26
CA THR A 9 -4.42 36.99 -28.22
C THR A 9 -4.86 36.57 -29.62
N SER A 10 -5.03 37.52 -30.55
CA SER A 10 -5.38 37.19 -31.93
C SER A 10 -4.28 36.42 -32.65
N ALA A 11 -3.01 36.76 -32.42
CA ALA A 11 -1.87 36.02 -32.99
C ALA A 11 -1.79 34.58 -32.46
N VAL A 12 -2.01 34.36 -31.15
CA VAL A 12 -2.03 33.02 -30.54
C VAL A 12 -3.21 32.19 -31.06
N ALA A 13 -4.38 32.81 -31.23
CA ALA A 13 -5.55 32.12 -31.75
C ALA A 13 -5.32 31.63 -33.19
N VAL A 14 -4.77 32.49 -34.06
CA VAL A 14 -4.48 32.13 -35.46
C VAL A 14 -3.41 31.04 -35.55
N SER A 15 -2.37 31.09 -34.71
CA SER A 15 -1.32 30.06 -34.71
C SER A 15 -1.85 28.71 -34.22
N ALA A 16 -2.72 28.69 -33.19
CA ALA A 16 -3.37 27.47 -32.72
C ALA A 16 -4.26 26.83 -33.80
N ILE A 17 -5.11 27.62 -34.47
CA ILE A 17 -5.98 27.13 -35.56
C ILE A 17 -5.13 26.58 -36.71
N SER A 18 -4.07 27.29 -37.09
CA SER A 18 -3.14 26.85 -38.14
C SER A 18 -2.48 25.51 -37.78
N TYR A 19 -2.06 25.33 -36.53
CA TYR A 19 -1.49 24.06 -36.05
C TYR A 19 -2.51 22.92 -36.08
N LEU A 20 -3.78 23.17 -35.71
CA LEU A 20 -4.84 22.15 -35.75
C LEU A 20 -5.08 21.64 -37.18
N VAL A 21 -5.11 22.54 -38.17
CA VAL A 21 -5.26 22.19 -39.59
C VAL A 21 -4.06 21.37 -40.07
N TYR A 22 -2.83 21.83 -39.76
CA TYR A 22 -1.61 21.08 -40.07
C TYR A 22 -1.61 19.68 -39.43
N PHE A 23 -2.02 19.59 -38.17
CA PHE A 23 -2.05 18.34 -37.42
C PHE A 23 -3.05 17.33 -38.02
N ASP A 24 -4.27 17.75 -38.39
CA ASP A 24 -5.24 16.83 -39.03
C ASP A 24 -4.76 16.38 -40.42
N TYR A 25 -4.15 17.28 -41.20
CA TYR A 25 -3.52 16.93 -42.47
C TYR A 25 -2.42 15.87 -42.27
N LYS A 26 -1.51 16.08 -41.32
CA LYS A 26 -0.41 15.14 -41.04
C LYS A 26 -0.94 13.81 -40.51
N ARG A 27 -1.98 13.82 -39.67
CA ARG A 27 -2.61 12.61 -39.13
C ARG A 27 -3.20 11.70 -40.22
N ARG A 28 -3.77 12.27 -41.29
CA ARG A 28 -4.41 11.49 -42.36
C ARG A 28 -3.42 11.00 -43.42
N ASN A 29 -2.42 11.81 -43.76
CA ASN A 29 -1.56 11.56 -44.92
C ASN A 29 -0.22 10.86 -44.59
N ASP A 30 0.24 10.90 -43.33
CA ASP A 30 1.54 10.34 -42.94
C ASP A 30 1.40 9.07 -42.07
N PRO A 31 1.76 7.88 -42.58
CA PRO A 31 1.70 6.63 -41.82
C PRO A 31 2.73 6.55 -40.69
N GLU A 32 3.90 7.17 -40.84
CA GLU A 32 4.95 7.21 -39.80
C GLU A 32 4.52 8.07 -38.62
N PHE A 33 3.85 9.19 -38.88
CA PHE A 33 3.25 10.02 -37.85
C PHE A 33 2.17 9.27 -37.04
N ARG A 34 1.34 8.44 -37.68
CA ARG A 34 0.36 7.61 -36.98
C ARG A 34 1.03 6.53 -36.11
N ARG A 35 2.12 5.94 -36.60
CA ARG A 35 2.91 4.94 -35.85
C ARG A 35 3.56 5.58 -34.63
N SER A 36 4.15 6.76 -34.78
CA SER A 36 4.77 7.48 -33.67
C SER A 36 3.75 7.87 -32.60
N LEU A 37 2.55 8.33 -32.98
CA LEU A 37 1.45 8.60 -32.04
C LEU A 37 1.07 7.36 -31.22
N ARG A 38 0.84 6.21 -31.88
CA ARG A 38 0.53 4.95 -31.19
C ARG A 38 1.66 4.50 -30.27
N LYS A 39 2.91 4.68 -30.69
CA LYS A 39 4.09 4.36 -29.87
C LYS A 39 4.17 5.25 -28.64
N THR A 40 3.94 6.56 -28.78
CA THR A 40 3.91 7.51 -27.68
C THR A 40 2.79 7.19 -26.69
N GLU A 41 1.57 6.91 -27.17
CA GLU A 41 0.44 6.50 -26.33
C GLU A 41 0.76 5.21 -25.55
N ARG A 42 1.27 4.18 -26.23
CA ARG A 42 1.66 2.93 -25.59
C ARG A 42 2.76 3.16 -24.54
N ASN A 43 3.76 3.99 -24.85
CA ASN A 43 4.83 4.32 -23.92
C ASN A 43 4.32 5.12 -22.72
N PHE A 44 3.39 6.03 -22.92
CA PHE A 44 2.77 6.82 -21.86
C PHE A 44 1.92 5.93 -20.94
N ASN A 45 1.10 5.05 -21.51
CA ASN A 45 0.31 4.08 -20.73
C ASN A 45 1.23 3.14 -19.94
N LYS A 46 2.28 2.59 -20.58
CA LYS A 46 3.28 1.77 -19.89
C LYS A 46 3.98 2.53 -18.77
N GLN A 47 4.34 3.79 -18.99
CA GLN A 47 4.96 4.64 -17.96
C GLN A 47 4.01 4.88 -16.79
N ARG A 48 2.73 5.16 -17.05
CA ARG A 48 1.71 5.34 -16.01
C ARG A 48 1.48 4.08 -15.20
N GLU A 49 1.38 2.93 -15.86
CA GLU A 49 1.27 1.63 -15.18
C GLU A 49 2.52 1.37 -14.32
N SER A 50 3.72 1.57 -14.88
CA SER A 50 4.97 1.38 -14.11
C SER A 50 5.07 2.35 -12.92
N ALA A 51 4.67 3.61 -13.09
CA ALA A 51 4.68 4.61 -12.02
C ALA A 51 3.68 4.25 -10.91
N ALA A 52 2.48 3.80 -11.27
CA ALA A 52 1.49 3.34 -10.28
C ALA A 52 2.00 2.11 -9.52
N THR A 53 2.63 1.14 -10.20
CA THR A 53 3.22 -0.03 -9.53
C THR A 53 4.40 0.34 -8.63
N ALA A 54 5.25 1.28 -9.07
CA ALA A 54 6.38 1.77 -8.30
C ALA A 54 5.90 2.53 -7.06
N GLU A 55 4.89 3.38 -7.18
CA GLU A 55 4.30 4.10 -6.05
C GLU A 55 3.72 3.12 -5.01
N LEU A 56 3.01 2.07 -5.44
CA LEU A 56 2.52 1.05 -4.52
C LEU A 56 3.65 0.27 -3.84
N ALA A 57 4.73 -0.02 -4.57
CA ALA A 57 5.91 -0.67 -4.01
C ALA A 57 6.63 0.22 -2.98
N GLU A 58 6.81 1.50 -3.30
CA GLU A 58 7.40 2.51 -2.40
C GLU A 58 6.55 2.71 -1.14
N ARG A 59 5.22 2.74 -1.26
CA ARG A 59 4.34 2.80 -0.08
C ARG A 59 4.52 1.56 0.80
N LYS A 60 4.57 0.36 0.21
CA LYS A 60 4.82 -0.88 0.96
C LYS A 60 6.19 -0.87 1.65
N THR A 61 7.25 -0.40 0.99
CA THR A 61 8.58 -0.33 1.60
C THR A 61 8.63 0.69 2.74
N LYS A 62 7.98 1.84 2.61
CA LYS A 62 7.82 2.82 3.70
C LYS A 62 7.12 2.21 4.90
N ILE A 63 5.98 1.53 4.69
CA ILE A 63 5.24 0.84 5.74
C ILE A 63 6.12 -0.21 6.43
N GLN A 64 6.83 -1.02 5.65
CA GLN A 64 7.72 -2.07 6.19
C GLN A 64 8.87 -1.50 7.01
N LEU A 65 9.51 -0.41 6.55
CA LEU A 65 10.58 0.26 7.27
C LEU A 65 10.05 0.88 8.57
N ALA A 66 8.90 1.55 8.52
CA ALA A 66 8.28 2.13 9.70
C ALA A 66 7.96 1.05 10.76
N LEU A 67 7.45 -0.10 10.32
CA LEU A 67 7.16 -1.24 11.20
C LEU A 67 8.42 -1.78 11.87
N LYS A 68 9.46 -2.09 11.09
CA LYS A 68 10.73 -2.61 11.61
C LYS A 68 11.39 -1.64 12.60
N ASN A 69 11.43 -0.36 12.25
CA ASN A 69 11.98 0.68 13.13
C ASN A 69 11.19 0.77 14.44
N SER A 70 9.86 0.68 14.36
CA SER A 70 8.99 0.69 15.53
C SER A 70 9.27 -0.50 16.47
N LEU A 71 9.43 -1.70 15.93
CA LEU A 71 9.68 -2.91 16.73
C LEU A 71 11.08 -2.93 17.38
N ILE A 72 12.06 -2.31 16.73
CA ILE A 72 13.43 -2.18 17.26
C ILE A 72 13.48 -1.17 18.41
N ASN A 73 12.79 -0.03 18.27
CA ASN A 73 12.89 1.08 19.21
C ASN A 73 12.05 0.86 20.48
N ASP A 74 10.86 0.29 20.35
CA ASP A 74 9.94 0.06 21.48
C ASP A 74 9.71 -1.45 21.67
N PRO A 75 10.46 -2.13 22.56
CA PRO A 75 10.27 -3.54 22.82
C PRO A 75 8.91 -3.80 23.50
N LEU A 76 8.25 -4.89 23.10
CA LEU A 76 6.95 -5.28 23.64
C LEU A 76 7.08 -5.74 25.12
N PRO A 77 6.14 -5.36 25.99
CA PRO A 77 6.17 -5.79 27.39
C PRO A 77 5.92 -7.30 27.52
N VAL A 78 6.68 -7.95 28.40
CA VAL A 78 6.63 -9.41 28.62
C VAL A 78 5.62 -9.78 29.72
N SER A 79 5.42 -8.89 30.70
CA SER A 79 4.54 -9.13 31.85
C SER A 79 3.06 -8.93 31.51
N ALA A 80 2.17 -9.81 32.00
CA ALA A 80 0.74 -9.73 31.73
C ALA A 80 0.09 -8.41 32.15
N ALA A 81 0.47 -7.86 33.32
CA ALA A 81 -0.09 -6.60 33.82
C ALA A 81 0.39 -5.39 33.00
N GLU A 82 1.65 -5.38 32.58
CA GLU A 82 2.22 -4.31 31.74
C GLU A 82 1.65 -4.36 30.32
N ARG A 83 1.34 -5.57 29.82
CA ARG A 83 0.70 -5.80 28.52
C ARG A 83 -0.68 -5.14 28.44
N GLU A 84 -1.51 -5.26 29.47
CA GLU A 84 -2.82 -4.60 29.51
C GLU A 84 -2.70 -3.07 29.51
N GLN A 85 -1.77 -2.52 30.30
CA GLN A 85 -1.54 -1.07 30.34
C GLN A 85 -1.02 -0.54 29.01
N PHE A 86 -0.08 -1.25 28.39
CA PHE A 86 0.47 -0.91 27.08
C PHE A 86 -0.60 -0.97 25.98
N PHE A 87 -1.47 -1.98 26.02
CA PHE A 87 -2.60 -2.09 25.09
C PHE A 87 -3.53 -0.87 25.17
N VAL A 88 -3.91 -0.47 26.38
CA VAL A 88 -4.78 0.71 26.58
C VAL A 88 -4.09 1.99 26.10
N ALA A 89 -2.78 2.14 26.40
CA ALA A 89 -2.00 3.28 25.96
C ALA A 89 -1.88 3.38 24.43
N GLU A 90 -1.60 2.27 23.75
CA GLU A 90 -1.47 2.24 22.29
C GLU A 90 -2.81 2.48 21.58
N ILE A 91 -3.93 1.97 22.10
CA ILE A 91 -5.25 2.27 21.52
C ILE A 91 -5.58 3.76 21.66
N SER A 92 -5.36 4.35 22.85
CA SER A 92 -5.57 5.80 23.06
C SER A 92 -4.72 6.62 22.09
N ARG A 93 -3.45 6.25 21.93
CA ARG A 93 -2.54 6.89 20.98
C ARG A 93 -3.02 6.75 19.54
N ALA A 94 -3.52 5.58 19.16
CA ALA A 94 -4.02 5.32 17.82
C ALA A 94 -5.25 6.20 17.50
N ASP A 95 -6.19 6.34 18.44
CA ASP A 95 -7.38 7.19 18.28
C ASP A 95 -7.01 8.67 18.16
N GLU A 96 -6.06 9.15 18.95
CA GLU A 96 -5.53 10.52 18.83
C GLU A 96 -4.90 10.76 17.45
N LEU A 97 -4.06 9.83 16.98
CA LEU A 97 -3.40 9.92 15.68
C LEU A 97 -4.40 9.85 14.53
N ILE A 98 -5.46 9.05 14.64
CA ILE A 98 -6.57 9.05 13.67
C ILE A 98 -7.22 10.44 13.60
N ASN A 99 -7.50 11.07 14.73
CA ASN A 99 -8.16 12.37 14.74
C ASN A 99 -7.27 13.44 14.09
N ILE A 100 -5.97 13.48 14.43
CA ILE A 100 -5.00 14.42 13.85
C ILE A 100 -4.82 14.18 12.35
N SER A 101 -4.67 12.92 11.93
CA SER A 101 -4.47 12.56 10.52
C SER A 101 -5.69 12.86 9.66
N THR A 102 -6.92 12.67 10.19
CA THR A 102 -8.14 13.08 9.47
C THR A 102 -8.26 14.59 9.28
N ALA A 103 -7.73 15.40 10.20
CA ALA A 103 -7.74 16.86 10.07
C ALA A 103 -6.67 17.37 9.09
N THR A 104 -5.52 16.69 9.02
CA THR A 104 -4.35 17.13 8.22
C THR A 104 -4.24 16.45 6.86
N GLY A 105 -4.89 15.30 6.66
CA GLY A 105 -4.74 14.46 5.47
C GLY A 105 -3.35 13.82 5.34
N SER A 106 -2.58 13.74 6.42
CA SER A 106 -1.20 13.23 6.39
C SER A 106 -1.17 11.69 6.36
N GLU A 107 -0.56 11.13 5.31
CA GLU A 107 -0.33 9.69 5.16
C GLU A 107 0.53 9.13 6.31
N ASP A 108 1.56 9.87 6.73
CA ASP A 108 2.44 9.47 7.82
C ASP A 108 1.69 9.31 9.15
N GLY A 109 0.68 10.16 9.39
CA GLY A 109 -0.19 10.05 10.57
C GLY A 109 -1.04 8.78 10.56
N TYR A 110 -1.55 8.38 9.39
CA TYR A 110 -2.28 7.12 9.24
C TYR A 110 -1.38 5.90 9.44
N ILE A 111 -0.13 5.95 8.94
CA ILE A 111 0.87 4.89 9.17
C ILE A 111 1.16 4.76 10.67
N GLN A 112 1.38 5.85 11.39
CA GLN A 112 1.63 5.78 12.83
C GLN A 112 0.43 5.26 13.63
N ALA A 113 -0.79 5.64 13.25
CA ALA A 113 -2.00 5.09 13.88
C ALA A 113 -2.11 3.57 13.65
N ALA A 114 -1.87 3.10 12.42
CA ALA A 114 -1.88 1.68 12.09
C ALA A 114 -0.80 0.90 12.86
N LEU A 115 0.38 1.49 13.09
CA LEU A 115 1.44 0.90 13.91
C LEU A 115 1.01 0.71 15.36
N ALA A 116 0.33 1.69 15.96
CA ALA A 116 -0.18 1.60 17.32
C ALA A 116 -1.21 0.46 17.45
N PHE A 117 -2.13 0.31 16.48
CA PHE A 117 -3.05 -0.84 16.45
C PHE A 117 -2.34 -2.18 16.25
N TYR A 118 -1.31 -2.23 15.40
CA TYR A 118 -0.50 -3.44 15.21
C TYR A 118 0.18 -3.88 16.51
N ARG A 119 0.72 -2.93 17.28
CA ARG A 119 1.34 -3.18 18.59
C ARG A 119 0.32 -3.60 19.65
N ALA A 120 -0.86 -2.99 19.65
CA ALA A 120 -1.95 -3.43 20.53
C ALA A 120 -2.36 -4.89 20.25
N LEU A 121 -2.40 -5.28 18.97
CA LEU A 121 -2.75 -6.63 18.55
C LEU A 121 -1.69 -7.69 18.91
N SER A 122 -0.40 -7.35 18.89
CA SER A 122 0.66 -8.30 19.24
C SER A 122 0.68 -8.69 20.72
N VAL A 123 0.12 -7.83 21.56
CA VAL A 123 0.10 -7.99 23.02
C VAL A 123 -1.16 -8.70 23.53
N TYR A 124 -2.23 -8.69 22.72
CA TYR A 124 -3.54 -9.22 23.09
C TYR A 124 -3.60 -10.76 23.03
N PRO A 125 -4.21 -11.44 24.03
CA PRO A 125 -4.22 -12.90 24.10
C PRO A 125 -5.07 -13.58 23.01
N ASN A 126 -6.15 -12.93 22.54
CA ASN A 126 -7.09 -13.48 21.54
C ASN A 126 -7.20 -12.55 20.31
N PRO A 127 -6.21 -12.53 19.40
CA PRO A 127 -6.13 -11.51 18.35
C PRO A 127 -7.25 -11.59 17.31
N ILE A 128 -7.90 -12.75 17.14
CA ILE A 128 -8.99 -12.93 16.17
C ILE A 128 -10.22 -12.09 16.53
N ASP A 129 -10.58 -12.04 17.81
CA ASP A 129 -11.74 -11.26 18.28
C ASP A 129 -11.47 -9.77 18.08
N LEU A 130 -10.27 -9.31 18.49
CA LEU A 130 -9.84 -7.94 18.34
C LEU A 130 -9.79 -7.48 16.87
N LEU A 131 -9.28 -8.34 15.98
CA LEU A 131 -9.26 -8.08 14.54
C LEU A 131 -10.68 -7.88 13.98
N SER A 132 -11.64 -8.69 14.43
CA SER A 132 -13.05 -8.57 14.00
C SER A 132 -13.72 -7.27 14.48
N ILE A 133 -13.28 -6.72 15.62
CA ILE A 133 -13.73 -5.43 16.13
C ILE A 133 -13.12 -4.32 15.27
N TYR A 134 -11.82 -4.38 14.97
CA TYR A 134 -11.13 -3.41 14.14
C TYR A 134 -11.70 -3.29 12.73
N ASP A 135 -12.11 -4.41 12.13
CA ASP A 135 -12.80 -4.41 10.83
C ASP A 135 -14.11 -3.60 10.83
N LYS A 136 -14.74 -3.42 12.01
CA LYS A 136 -16.01 -2.70 12.17
C LYS A 136 -15.84 -1.28 12.69
N SER A 137 -14.85 -1.03 13.55
CA SER A 137 -14.71 0.24 14.27
C SER A 137 -13.72 1.23 13.64
N ILE A 138 -12.73 0.77 12.86
CA ILE A 138 -11.67 1.62 12.34
C ILE A 138 -12.05 2.22 10.97
N LYS A 139 -11.64 3.48 10.73
CA LYS A 139 -11.82 4.15 9.42
C LYS A 139 -11.00 3.46 8.32
N GLN A 140 -11.57 3.33 7.13
CA GLN A 140 -10.98 2.60 5.99
C GLN A 140 -9.50 2.94 5.67
N PRO A 141 -9.06 4.22 5.65
CA PRO A 141 -7.68 4.56 5.28
C PRO A 141 -6.62 3.94 6.21
N VAL A 142 -6.92 3.86 7.51
CA VAL A 142 -5.99 3.29 8.52
C VAL A 142 -6.05 1.78 8.48
N LEU A 143 -7.25 1.23 8.29
CA LEU A 143 -7.49 -0.21 8.24
C LEU A 143 -6.81 -0.87 7.04
N ASP A 144 -6.78 -0.23 5.87
CA ASP A 144 -6.08 -0.75 4.69
C ASP A 144 -4.56 -0.80 4.90
N ILE A 145 -3.99 0.23 5.53
CA ILE A 145 -2.56 0.28 5.89
C ILE A 145 -2.25 -0.80 6.93
N PHE A 146 -3.08 -0.93 7.97
CA PHE A 146 -2.95 -1.95 9.00
C PHE A 146 -3.02 -3.36 8.41
N ARG A 147 -3.96 -3.66 7.52
CA ARG A 147 -4.04 -4.95 6.81
C ARG A 147 -2.78 -5.21 5.99
N THR A 148 -2.24 -4.18 5.34
CA THR A 148 -0.97 -4.28 4.62
C THR A 148 0.18 -4.62 5.57
N MET A 149 0.25 -4.01 6.76
CA MET A 149 1.26 -4.34 7.78
C MET A 149 1.15 -5.79 8.25
N VAL A 150 -0.06 -6.26 8.59
CA VAL A 150 -0.29 -7.64 9.05
C VAL A 150 0.03 -8.66 7.95
N LEU A 151 -0.21 -8.33 6.67
CA LEU A 151 0.15 -9.20 5.55
C LEU A 151 1.67 -9.26 5.30
N LEU A 152 2.38 -8.15 5.54
CA LEU A 152 3.85 -8.10 5.41
C LEU A 152 4.53 -8.88 6.53
N GLU A 153 4.04 -8.71 7.77
CA GLU A 153 4.58 -9.38 8.95
C GLU A 153 3.43 -9.73 9.90
N PRO A 154 2.98 -11.00 9.91
CA PRO A 154 1.93 -11.40 10.82
C PRO A 154 2.47 -11.48 12.27
N PRO A 155 1.80 -10.84 13.26
CA PRO A 155 2.16 -10.96 14.66
C PRO A 155 2.18 -12.41 15.14
N GLU A 156 3.04 -12.73 16.09
CA GLU A 156 3.14 -14.07 16.68
C GLU A 156 1.81 -14.54 17.28
N ALA A 157 1.04 -13.63 17.90
CA ALA A 157 -0.28 -13.92 18.43
C ALA A 157 -1.25 -14.45 17.35
N ILE A 158 -1.16 -13.92 16.14
CA ILE A 158 -2.00 -14.37 15.01
C ILE A 158 -1.50 -15.72 14.48
N LYS A 159 -0.17 -15.88 14.33
CA LYS A 159 0.43 -17.16 13.92
C LYS A 159 0.02 -18.29 14.86
N SER A 160 0.14 -18.08 16.17
CA SER A 160 -0.24 -19.07 17.19
C SER A 160 -1.75 -19.36 17.19
N SER A 161 -2.59 -18.36 16.92
CA SER A 161 -4.04 -18.56 16.79
C SER A 161 -4.41 -19.40 15.56
N PHE A 162 -3.73 -19.18 14.42
CA PHE A 162 -3.92 -20.00 13.22
C PHE A 162 -3.41 -21.43 13.41
N GLU A 163 -2.27 -21.62 14.07
CA GLU A 163 -1.73 -22.94 14.42
C GLU A 163 -2.63 -23.68 15.41
N SER A 164 -3.11 -22.99 16.45
CA SER A 164 -4.05 -23.54 17.43
C SER A 164 -5.39 -23.93 16.80
N SER A 165 -5.90 -23.12 15.86
CA SER A 165 -7.11 -23.44 15.08
C SER A 165 -6.88 -24.63 14.13
N ALA A 166 -5.71 -24.72 13.50
CA ALA A 166 -5.33 -25.87 12.67
C ALA A 166 -5.17 -27.17 13.50
N LEU A 167 -4.71 -27.05 14.76
CA LEU A 167 -4.62 -28.18 15.69
C LEU A 167 -5.99 -28.58 16.27
N ALA A 168 -6.87 -27.61 16.56
CA ALA A 168 -8.20 -27.84 17.10
C ALA A 168 -9.18 -28.39 16.04
N GLY A 169 -8.98 -28.04 14.77
CA GLY A 169 -9.69 -28.56 13.61
C GLY A 169 -9.08 -29.87 13.08
N GLY A 170 -8.85 -30.85 13.96
CA GLY A 170 -8.29 -32.15 13.60
C GLY A 170 -9.15 -32.88 12.56
N LEU A 171 -8.81 -32.72 11.28
CA LEU A 171 -9.00 -33.64 10.14
C LEU A 171 -8.31 -33.00 8.93
N GLY A 172 -7.03 -33.32 8.70
CA GLY A 172 -6.35 -32.92 7.46
C GLY A 172 -4.83 -32.80 7.51
N GLY A 173 -4.13 -33.65 8.26
CA GLY A 173 -2.67 -33.75 8.24
C GLY A 173 -2.10 -34.33 6.94
N GLY A 174 -2.45 -33.75 5.78
CA GLY A 174 -2.08 -34.30 4.47
C GLY A 174 -1.51 -33.31 3.44
N ALA A 175 -1.66 -31.99 3.59
CA ALA A 175 -1.27 -31.06 2.52
C ALA A 175 0.05 -30.29 2.75
N ALA A 176 0.46 -30.06 4.00
CA ALA A 176 1.64 -29.22 4.29
C ALA A 176 2.98 -29.95 4.09
N ALA A 177 3.02 -31.28 4.15
CA ALA A 177 4.25 -32.04 3.90
C ALA A 177 4.60 -32.18 2.40
N ALA A 178 3.65 -31.96 1.48
CA ALA A 178 3.89 -32.10 0.04
C ALA A 178 4.49 -30.84 -0.62
N ALA A 179 4.33 -29.65 -0.01
CA ALA A 179 4.86 -28.40 -0.58
C ALA A 179 6.32 -28.12 -0.18
N ALA A 180 6.79 -28.66 0.96
CA ALA A 180 8.18 -28.49 1.41
C ALA A 180 9.17 -29.39 0.65
N ALA A 181 8.74 -30.55 0.14
CA ALA A 181 9.60 -31.46 -0.61
C ALA A 181 9.82 -31.07 -2.09
N ALA A 182 9.08 -30.08 -2.61
CA ALA A 182 9.20 -29.66 -4.02
C ALA A 182 10.29 -28.60 -4.27
N VAL A 183 10.87 -28.01 -3.21
CA VAL A 183 11.90 -26.95 -3.35
C VAL A 183 13.33 -27.52 -3.34
N GLU A 184 13.54 -28.76 -2.90
CA GLU A 184 14.88 -29.38 -2.80
C GLU A 184 15.30 -30.18 -4.04
N ALA A 185 14.52 -30.17 -5.13
CA ALA A 185 14.84 -30.91 -6.36
C ALA A 185 15.36 -30.03 -7.51
N ASN A 186 15.45 -28.70 -7.35
CA ASN A 186 15.82 -27.80 -8.45
C ASN A 186 17.20 -27.13 -8.31
N ASP A 187 18.05 -27.60 -7.40
CA ASP A 187 19.41 -27.08 -7.19
C ASP A 187 20.52 -28.11 -7.48
N PHE A 188 20.22 -29.19 -8.22
CA PHE A 188 21.22 -30.14 -8.66
C PHE A 188 21.03 -30.56 -10.12
N SER A 189 21.33 -29.65 -11.04
CA SER A 189 21.76 -29.97 -12.42
C SER A 189 22.42 -28.73 -13.03
N VAL A 190 23.64 -28.46 -12.55
CA VAL A 190 24.68 -27.78 -13.33
C VAL A 190 25.39 -28.88 -14.11
N GLU A 191 25.27 -28.85 -15.44
CA GLU A 191 26.34 -29.08 -16.43
C GLU A 191 25.91 -28.46 -17.77
#